data_AF-A0A927LJZ4-F1
#
_entry.id   AF-A0A927LJZ4-F1
#
_cell.length_a   1.000
_cell.length_b   1.000
_cell.length_c   1.000
_cell.angle_alpha   90.00
_cell.angle_beta   90.00
_cell.angle_gamma   90.00
#
_symmetry.space_group_name_H-M   'P 1'
#
loop_
_entity.id
_entity.type
_entity.pdbx_description
1 polymer ?
#
loop_
_entity_poly.entity_id
_entity_poly.type
_entity_poly.pdbx_seq_one_letter_code
_entity_poly.pdbx_strand_id
1 'polypeptide(L)'
;MARGIVDVNVWAEMENDRIILVLDCAGGWPNDLRLIPDRESITVKRGNVSSQITMVQEQGNECAFNYLEMSAETARTFGLQHGDRVQLTYNEETKTLQMQRLNTSSAQATLLLDSRRNKDEVITIGYVLLSWLGIPDHAVGSAITLSRGAVNKKLKVVVPENELDEAFSMSASNIKAMGLTPRKKWKLTYDQDTRTLNISSNASSTTAGSSRKSKRSASTVRSAQSARLQHYKPAKTAKNKARKH
;
A
#
# COMPACT_ATOMS: atom_id res chain seq x y z
N MET A 1 -21.14 -15.95 8.73
CA MET A 1 -19.98 -15.85 7.81
C MET A 1 -18.87 -15.10 8.51
N ALA A 2 -17.66 -15.65 8.54
CA ALA A 2 -16.49 -14.99 9.12
C ALA A 2 -15.61 -14.37 8.03
N ARG A 3 -14.83 -13.33 8.38
CA ARG A 3 -13.93 -12.65 7.45
C ARG A 3 -12.69 -12.13 8.18
N GLY A 4 -11.58 -12.06 7.45
CA GLY A 4 -10.34 -11.43 7.90
C GLY A 4 -9.36 -11.24 6.74
N ILE A 5 -8.21 -10.64 7.04
CA ILE A 5 -7.11 -10.45 6.10
C ILE A 5 -5.85 -10.97 6.78
N VAL A 6 -5.07 -11.76 6.05
CA VAL A 6 -3.88 -12.46 6.54
C VAL A 6 -2.79 -12.47 5.46
N ASP A 7 -1.54 -12.60 5.87
CA ASP A 7 -0.42 -12.89 4.97
C ASP A 7 -0.20 -14.40 4.80
N VAL A 8 0.43 -14.83 3.71
CA VAL A 8 0.65 -16.24 3.39
C VAL A 8 2.09 -16.65 3.70
N ASN A 9 2.28 -17.49 4.71
CA ASN A 9 3.56 -18.12 5.03
C ASN A 9 3.63 -19.48 4.35
N VAL A 10 4.59 -19.64 3.43
CA VAL A 10 4.82 -20.94 2.76
C VAL A 10 6.02 -21.63 3.39
N TRP A 11 5.81 -22.85 3.88
CA TRP A 11 6.85 -23.70 4.48
C TRP A 11 7.15 -24.94 3.62
N ALA A 12 8.36 -25.48 3.77
CA ALA A 12 8.84 -26.62 2.99
C ALA A 12 8.46 -27.99 3.61
N GLU A 13 8.34 -28.07 4.93
CA GLU A 13 8.18 -29.33 5.69
C GLU A 13 6.75 -29.54 6.21
N MET A 14 5.78 -28.80 5.65
CA MET A 14 4.38 -28.80 6.07
C MET A 14 3.51 -29.75 5.24
N GLU A 15 2.54 -30.38 5.89
CA GLU A 15 1.56 -31.32 5.30
C GLU A 15 0.72 -30.64 4.19
N ASN A 16 0.54 -31.31 3.04
CA ASN A 16 -0.09 -30.71 1.85
C ASN A 16 -1.61 -30.49 2.01
N ASP A 17 -2.26 -31.28 2.86
CA ASP A 17 -3.70 -31.27 3.17
C ASP A 17 -4.03 -30.49 4.45
N ARG A 18 -3.08 -29.73 5.00
CA ARG A 18 -3.24 -28.88 6.19
C ARG A 18 -2.96 -27.41 5.86
N ILE A 19 -3.64 -26.53 6.58
CA ILE A 19 -3.25 -25.11 6.75
C ILE A 19 -3.35 -24.73 8.23
N ILE A 20 -2.44 -23.87 8.69
CA ILE A 20 -2.45 -23.34 10.07
C ILE A 20 -2.79 -21.86 9.99
N LEU A 21 -3.87 -21.44 10.66
CA LEU A 21 -4.32 -20.06 10.70
C LEU A 21 -3.93 -19.44 12.05
N VAL A 22 -3.01 -18.48 12.00
CA VAL A 22 -2.47 -17.81 13.19
C VAL A 22 -3.15 -16.46 13.36
N LEU A 23 -3.86 -16.31 14.48
CA LEU A 23 -4.73 -15.17 14.79
C LEU A 23 -4.25 -14.39 16.01
N ASP A 24 -4.89 -13.26 16.27
CA ASP A 24 -4.68 -12.39 17.44
C ASP A 24 -3.24 -11.84 17.60
N CYS A 25 -2.49 -11.76 16.49
CA CYS A 25 -1.21 -11.07 16.39
C CYS A 25 -1.35 -9.58 16.76
N ALA A 26 -0.30 -8.99 17.36
CA ALA A 26 -0.38 -7.70 18.06
C ALA A 26 -0.80 -6.50 17.18
N GLY A 27 -0.41 -6.49 15.90
CA GLY A 27 -0.86 -5.51 14.90
C GLY A 27 -1.93 -6.06 13.93
N GLY A 28 -2.47 -7.26 14.17
CA GLY A 28 -3.50 -7.87 13.35
C GLY A 28 -4.78 -7.04 13.29
N TRP A 29 -5.42 -6.97 12.12
CA TRP A 29 -6.69 -6.26 11.98
C TRP A 29 -7.85 -7.04 12.63
N PRO A 30 -8.86 -6.32 13.19
CA PRO A 30 -10.08 -6.95 13.71
C PRO A 30 -10.73 -7.88 12.68
N ASN A 31 -11.03 -9.10 13.11
CA ASN A 31 -11.52 -10.17 12.26
C ASN A 31 -12.37 -11.16 13.06
N ASP A 32 -13.12 -11.98 12.32
CA ASP A 32 -14.03 -12.98 12.88
C ASP A 32 -13.53 -14.42 12.64
N LEU A 33 -12.27 -14.61 12.21
CA LEU A 33 -11.78 -15.89 11.70
C LEU A 33 -11.75 -17.01 12.76
N ARG A 34 -11.73 -16.66 14.05
CA ARG A 34 -11.93 -17.59 15.19
C ARG A 34 -13.29 -18.32 15.20
N LEU A 35 -14.20 -17.99 14.29
CA LEU A 35 -15.47 -18.70 14.06
C LEU A 35 -15.35 -19.81 13.00
N ILE A 36 -14.19 -20.00 12.38
CA ILE A 36 -13.88 -21.22 11.65
C ILE A 36 -13.68 -22.33 12.69
N PRO A 37 -14.10 -23.59 12.46
CA PRO A 37 -13.79 -24.70 13.35
C PRO A 37 -12.27 -25.02 13.39
N ASP A 38 -11.75 -25.39 14.55
CA ASP A 38 -10.39 -25.95 14.67
C ASP A 38 -10.38 -27.45 14.34
N ARG A 39 -9.30 -27.93 13.72
CA ARG A 39 -9.03 -29.32 13.32
C ARG A 39 -10.11 -29.97 12.45
N GLU A 40 -10.90 -29.18 11.74
CA GLU A 40 -11.92 -29.69 10.80
C GLU A 40 -11.44 -29.61 9.33
N SER A 41 -11.79 -30.62 8.53
CA SER A 41 -11.59 -30.65 7.09
C SER A 41 -12.64 -29.78 6.38
N ILE A 42 -12.23 -28.59 5.93
CA ILE A 42 -13.06 -27.60 5.24
C ILE A 42 -12.70 -27.50 3.75
N THR A 43 -13.62 -27.03 2.91
CA THR A 43 -13.33 -26.80 1.49
C THR A 43 -12.69 -25.43 1.29
N VAL A 44 -11.38 -25.40 1.04
CA VAL A 44 -10.64 -24.17 0.72
C VAL A 44 -10.74 -23.89 -0.78
N LYS A 45 -11.00 -22.64 -1.17
CA LYS A 45 -11.21 -22.22 -2.58
C LYS A 45 -10.44 -20.96 -2.95
N ARG A 46 -9.89 -20.89 -4.17
CA ARG A 46 -9.35 -19.66 -4.77
C ARG A 46 -9.60 -19.67 -6.28
N GLY A 47 -10.44 -18.75 -6.76
CA GLY A 47 -10.94 -18.79 -8.13
C GLY A 47 -11.65 -20.12 -8.42
N ASN A 48 -11.21 -20.81 -9.47
CA ASN A 48 -11.76 -22.11 -9.89
C ASN A 48 -11.09 -23.32 -9.18
N VAL A 49 -10.07 -23.11 -8.34
CA VAL A 49 -9.38 -24.19 -7.60
C VAL A 49 -10.04 -24.40 -6.24
N SER A 50 -10.27 -25.67 -5.88
CA SER A 50 -10.82 -26.07 -4.58
C SER A 50 -10.21 -27.38 -4.06
N SER A 51 -10.00 -27.48 -2.76
CA SER A 51 -9.51 -28.70 -2.10
C SER A 51 -10.12 -28.85 -0.70
N GLN A 52 -10.34 -30.08 -0.25
CA GLN A 52 -10.56 -30.37 1.18
C GLN A 52 -9.23 -30.25 1.91
N ILE A 53 -9.19 -29.48 2.99
CA ILE A 53 -8.00 -29.20 3.79
C ILE A 53 -8.38 -29.13 5.27
N THR A 54 -7.58 -29.76 6.12
CA THR A 54 -7.68 -29.64 7.58
C THR A 54 -7.21 -28.24 7.99
N MET A 55 -8.15 -27.42 8.46
CA MET A 55 -7.82 -26.17 9.13
C MET A 55 -7.35 -26.46 10.55
N VAL A 56 -6.21 -25.91 10.95
CA VAL A 56 -5.78 -25.84 12.35
C VAL A 56 -5.67 -24.37 12.73
N GLN A 57 -6.12 -24.01 13.93
CA GLN A 57 -5.95 -22.65 14.47
C GLN A 57 -4.93 -22.65 15.59
N GLU A 58 -4.05 -21.66 15.56
CA GLU A 58 -3.02 -21.45 16.57
C GLU A 58 -3.04 -19.98 17.00
N GLN A 59 -2.75 -19.72 18.28
CA GLN A 59 -2.74 -18.35 18.80
C GLN A 59 -1.39 -17.69 18.47
N GLY A 60 -1.45 -16.51 17.86
CA GLY A 60 -0.27 -15.72 17.56
C GLY A 60 0.44 -15.25 18.83
N ASN A 61 1.68 -15.71 19.01
CA ASN A 61 2.63 -15.12 19.94
C ASN A 61 3.71 -14.36 19.13
N GLU A 62 4.12 -13.19 19.60
CA GLU A 62 5.26 -12.42 19.04
C GLU A 62 5.17 -12.11 17.52
N CYS A 63 3.96 -12.07 16.95
CA CYS A 63 3.70 -11.75 15.54
C CYS A 63 3.07 -10.36 15.34
N ALA A 64 3.49 -9.66 14.27
CA ALA A 64 3.02 -8.31 13.96
C ALA A 64 1.68 -8.27 13.17
N PHE A 65 1.32 -9.33 12.45
CA PHE A 65 0.07 -9.40 11.69
C PHE A 65 -0.39 -10.86 11.52
N ASN A 66 -1.69 -11.09 11.40
CA ASN A 66 -2.26 -12.44 11.28
C ASN A 66 -1.81 -13.11 9.97
N TYR A 67 -1.54 -14.42 10.00
CA TYR A 67 -1.03 -15.14 8.84
C TYR A 67 -1.65 -16.54 8.69
N LEU A 68 -1.54 -17.09 7.48
CA LEU A 68 -1.96 -18.43 7.11
C LEU A 68 -0.76 -19.21 6.59
N GLU A 69 -0.42 -20.29 7.28
CA GLU A 69 0.64 -21.20 6.91
C GLU A 69 0.13 -22.30 5.98
N MET A 70 0.93 -22.65 4.98
CA MET A 70 0.64 -23.75 4.05
C MET A 70 1.92 -24.36 3.45
N SER A 71 1.82 -25.60 2.97
CA SER A 71 2.93 -26.23 2.25
C SER A 71 3.23 -25.52 0.92
N ALA A 72 4.45 -25.72 0.42
CA ALA A 72 4.84 -25.31 -0.94
C ALA A 72 4.00 -25.97 -2.05
N GLU A 73 3.27 -27.06 -1.81
CA GLU A 73 2.35 -27.66 -2.77
C GLU A 73 0.95 -27.04 -2.73
N THR A 74 0.43 -26.80 -1.53
CA THR A 74 -0.84 -26.11 -1.28
C THR A 74 -0.78 -24.69 -1.86
N ALA A 75 0.33 -23.98 -1.64
CA ALA A 75 0.58 -22.66 -2.22
C ALA A 75 0.60 -22.69 -3.76
N ARG A 76 1.33 -23.64 -4.38
CA ARG A 76 1.36 -23.82 -5.84
C ARG A 76 -0.04 -24.13 -6.39
N THR A 77 -0.78 -25.02 -5.75
CA THR A 77 -2.13 -25.45 -6.13
C THR A 77 -3.09 -24.26 -6.18
N PHE A 78 -3.10 -23.42 -5.15
CA PHE A 78 -3.94 -22.23 -5.16
C PHE A 78 -3.36 -21.05 -5.94
N GLY A 79 -2.12 -21.12 -6.43
CA GLY A 79 -1.45 -20.02 -7.13
C GLY A 79 -1.12 -18.83 -6.21
N LEU A 80 -0.56 -19.14 -5.04
CA LEU A 80 -0.08 -18.22 -4.00
C LEU A 80 1.44 -18.31 -3.81
N GLN A 81 2.04 -17.28 -3.22
CA GLN A 81 3.48 -17.22 -2.88
C GLN A 81 3.71 -16.77 -1.43
N HIS A 82 4.91 -17.03 -0.90
CA HIS A 82 5.31 -16.54 0.44
C HIS A 82 5.29 -15.00 0.46
N GLY A 83 4.52 -14.42 1.38
CA GLY A 83 4.30 -12.98 1.49
C GLY A 83 3.18 -12.43 0.58
N ASP A 84 2.42 -13.28 -0.12
CA ASP A 84 1.13 -12.86 -0.68
C ASP A 84 0.18 -12.47 0.45
N ARG A 85 -0.60 -11.39 0.26
CA ARG A 85 -1.72 -11.09 1.15
C ARG A 85 -3.03 -11.66 0.62
N VAL A 86 -3.84 -12.26 1.48
CA VAL A 86 -5.18 -12.76 1.15
C VAL A 86 -6.25 -12.24 2.10
N GLN A 87 -7.42 -11.96 1.54
CA GLN A 87 -8.66 -11.92 2.29
C GLN A 87 -9.23 -13.33 2.40
N LEU A 88 -9.58 -13.72 3.62
CA LEU A 88 -10.31 -14.93 3.94
C LEU A 88 -11.78 -14.60 4.19
N THR A 89 -12.68 -15.41 3.63
CA THR A 89 -14.12 -15.33 3.87
C THR A 89 -14.69 -16.75 4.02
N TYR A 90 -15.20 -17.07 5.21
CA TYR A 90 -15.74 -18.39 5.54
C TYR A 90 -17.28 -18.39 5.55
N ASN A 91 -17.87 -19.33 4.80
CA ASN A 91 -19.27 -19.69 4.90
C ASN A 91 -19.39 -21.03 5.65
N GLU A 92 -20.13 -20.99 6.75
CA GLU A 92 -20.31 -22.08 7.72
C GLU A 92 -21.27 -23.17 7.20
N GLU A 93 -22.39 -22.76 6.57
CA GLU A 93 -23.41 -23.63 5.98
C GLU A 93 -22.84 -24.59 4.92
N THR A 94 -21.80 -24.14 4.21
CA THR A 94 -21.12 -24.87 3.12
C THR A 94 -19.69 -25.26 3.47
N LYS A 95 -19.28 -25.08 4.74
CA LYS A 95 -17.91 -25.29 5.27
C LYS A 95 -16.81 -24.85 4.29
N THR A 96 -17.01 -23.70 3.65
CA THR A 96 -16.17 -23.22 2.54
C THR A 96 -15.39 -21.99 2.95
N LEU A 97 -14.05 -22.06 2.84
CA LEU A 97 -13.15 -20.93 3.02
C LEU A 97 -12.72 -20.37 1.66
N GLN A 98 -13.28 -19.23 1.28
CA GLN A 98 -12.89 -18.50 0.07
C GLN A 98 -11.67 -17.62 0.36
N MET A 99 -10.61 -17.81 -0.42
CA MET A 99 -9.45 -16.93 -0.48
C MET A 99 -9.55 -15.97 -1.67
N GLN A 100 -9.16 -14.72 -1.47
CA GLN A 100 -9.00 -13.69 -2.51
C GLN A 100 -7.69 -12.94 -2.28
N ARG A 101 -6.78 -12.90 -3.26
CA ARG A 101 -5.51 -12.15 -3.14
C ARG A 101 -5.79 -10.64 -3.06
N LEU A 102 -5.10 -9.94 -2.17
CA LEU A 102 -5.20 -8.50 -1.98
C LEU A 102 -3.85 -7.83 -2.31
N ASN A 103 -3.64 -7.60 -3.61
CA ASN A 103 -2.39 -7.03 -4.14
C ASN A 103 -2.13 -5.59 -3.64
N THR A 104 -3.11 -4.93 -3.01
CA THR A 104 -2.99 -3.56 -2.50
C THR A 104 -3.46 -3.48 -1.03
N SER A 105 -2.64 -2.89 -0.15
CA SER A 105 -2.98 -2.59 1.25
C SER A 105 -2.77 -1.10 1.55
N SER A 106 -3.29 -0.61 2.69
CA SER A 106 -3.19 0.82 3.05
C SER A 106 -3.17 1.04 4.56
N ALA A 107 -2.31 1.97 5.00
CA ALA A 107 -2.12 2.35 6.39
C ALA A 107 -2.01 3.87 6.55
N GLN A 108 -2.00 4.37 7.79
CA GLN A 108 -1.69 5.77 8.10
C GLN A 108 -0.51 5.85 9.07
N ALA A 109 0.58 6.45 8.62
CA ALA A 109 1.84 6.49 9.35
C ALA A 109 2.36 7.92 9.55
N THR A 110 3.05 8.14 10.67
CA THR A 110 3.76 9.40 10.91
C THR A 110 5.06 9.43 10.12
N LEU A 111 5.26 10.46 9.29
CA LEU A 111 6.54 10.69 8.63
C LEU A 111 7.54 11.31 9.61
N LEU A 112 8.66 10.64 9.86
CA LEU A 112 9.79 11.17 10.60
C LEU A 112 10.94 11.57 9.66
N LEU A 113 11.78 12.51 10.13
CA LEU A 113 13.01 12.89 9.46
C LEU A 113 14.14 11.99 9.98
N ASP A 114 14.79 11.20 9.13
CA ASP A 114 16.08 10.63 9.49
C ASP A 114 17.15 11.72 9.31
N SER A 115 17.85 12.05 10.40
CA SER A 115 18.89 13.09 10.44
C SER A 115 20.22 12.63 9.83
N ARG A 116 20.39 11.32 9.58
CA ARG A 116 21.60 10.74 9.00
C ARG A 116 21.65 11.06 7.51
N ARG A 117 22.61 11.90 7.11
CA ARG A 117 22.77 12.42 5.73
C ARG A 117 22.98 11.34 4.65
N ASN A 118 23.36 10.13 5.02
CA ASN A 118 23.76 9.06 4.10
C ASN A 118 22.58 8.12 3.72
N LYS A 119 21.33 8.55 3.89
CA LYS A 119 20.11 7.75 3.67
C LYS A 119 19.21 8.24 2.52
N ASP A 120 19.76 8.95 1.55
CA ASP A 120 19.00 9.44 0.38
C ASP A 120 18.46 8.32 -0.53
N GLU A 121 19.04 7.12 -0.45
CA GLU A 121 18.61 5.92 -1.19
C GLU A 121 17.71 4.99 -0.37
N VAL A 122 17.37 5.37 0.87
CA VAL A 122 16.67 4.50 1.84
C VAL A 122 15.33 5.09 2.25
N ILE A 123 14.34 4.20 2.44
CA ILE A 123 13.17 4.44 3.28
C ILE A 123 13.23 3.47 4.46
N THR A 124 13.18 4.01 5.67
CA THR A 124 13.04 3.19 6.89
C THR A 124 11.55 3.08 7.22
N ILE A 125 11.04 1.87 7.40
CA ILE A 125 9.62 1.57 7.67
C ILE A 125 9.58 0.70 8.93
N GLY A 126 8.87 1.15 9.97
CA GLY A 126 8.68 0.37 11.20
C GLY A 126 7.95 -0.95 10.95
N TYR A 127 8.22 -1.99 11.73
CA TYR A 127 7.79 -3.34 11.40
C TYR A 127 6.25 -3.50 11.42
N VAL A 128 5.56 -2.98 12.44
CA VAL A 128 4.08 -2.94 12.47
C VAL A 128 3.50 -2.25 11.23
N LEU A 129 4.12 -1.16 10.78
CA LEU A 129 3.69 -0.45 9.56
C LEU A 129 3.97 -1.26 8.28
N LEU A 130 5.12 -1.92 8.20
CA LEU A 130 5.49 -2.80 7.09
C LEU A 130 4.44 -3.91 6.94
N SER A 131 4.05 -4.55 8.04
CA SER A 131 2.99 -5.56 8.06
C SER A 131 1.62 -4.95 7.74
N TRP A 132 1.22 -3.79 8.29
CA TRP A 132 -0.05 -3.14 7.87
C TRP A 132 -0.11 -2.80 6.38
N LEU A 133 1.03 -2.50 5.76
CA LEU A 133 1.12 -2.25 4.33
C LEU A 133 1.18 -3.51 3.46
N GLY A 134 1.31 -4.70 4.03
CA GLY A 134 1.47 -5.93 3.25
C GLY A 134 2.74 -5.89 2.38
N ILE A 135 3.78 -5.21 2.87
CA ILE A 135 5.12 -5.28 2.29
C ILE A 135 5.72 -6.59 2.83
N PRO A 136 6.01 -7.60 1.99
CA PRO A 136 6.50 -8.88 2.48
C PRO A 136 7.95 -8.78 2.97
N ASP A 137 8.37 -9.64 3.89
CA ASP A 137 9.71 -9.56 4.50
C ASP A 137 10.86 -9.70 3.48
N HIS A 138 10.64 -10.45 2.38
CA HIS A 138 11.62 -10.52 1.28
C HIS A 138 11.81 -9.19 0.52
N ALA A 139 10.96 -8.18 0.75
CA ALA A 139 11.16 -6.82 0.27
C ALA A 139 12.06 -5.98 1.19
N VAL A 140 12.32 -6.41 2.43
CA VAL A 140 13.33 -5.79 3.30
C VAL A 140 14.70 -5.93 2.64
N GLY A 141 15.47 -4.85 2.64
CA GLY A 141 16.76 -4.78 1.94
C GLY A 141 16.64 -4.65 0.41
N SER A 142 15.47 -4.84 -0.18
CA SER A 142 15.17 -4.62 -1.60
C SER A 142 14.69 -3.18 -1.88
N ALA A 143 14.74 -2.75 -3.14
CA ALA A 143 14.25 -1.44 -3.56
C ALA A 143 12.76 -1.48 -3.98
N ILE A 144 11.96 -0.56 -3.42
CA ILE A 144 10.56 -0.30 -3.82
C ILE A 144 10.44 1.08 -4.49
N THR A 145 9.37 1.30 -5.25
CA THR A 145 9.09 2.61 -5.86
C THR A 145 8.25 3.45 -4.89
N LEU A 146 8.82 4.49 -4.32
CA LEU A 146 8.09 5.52 -3.59
C LEU A 146 7.46 6.52 -4.58
N SER A 147 6.16 6.74 -4.50
CA SER A 147 5.41 7.58 -5.44
C SER A 147 4.59 8.66 -4.72
N ARG A 148 4.54 9.88 -5.29
CA ARG A 148 3.58 10.93 -4.90
C ARG A 148 3.30 11.85 -6.10
N GLY A 149 2.10 11.71 -6.68
CA GLY A 149 1.70 12.47 -7.87
C GLY A 149 2.62 12.13 -9.05
N ALA A 150 3.30 13.13 -9.59
CA ALA A 150 4.28 12.95 -10.68
C ALA A 150 5.70 12.59 -10.18
N VAL A 151 5.98 12.63 -8.87
CA VAL A 151 7.32 12.36 -8.32
C VAL A 151 7.43 10.89 -7.94
N ASN A 152 8.44 10.21 -8.48
CA ASN A 152 8.79 8.83 -8.15
C ASN A 152 10.27 8.73 -7.77
N LYS A 153 10.60 7.95 -6.74
CA LYS A 153 11.97 7.54 -6.39
C LYS A 153 12.01 6.05 -6.10
N LYS A 154 13.06 5.34 -6.51
CA LYS A 154 13.35 3.99 -5.99
C LYS A 154 14.14 4.14 -4.69
N LEU A 155 13.71 3.47 -3.63
CA LEU A 155 14.35 3.50 -2.31
C LEU A 155 14.43 2.09 -1.72
N LYS A 156 15.56 1.75 -1.12
CA LYS A 156 15.76 0.50 -0.37
C LYS A 156 14.97 0.53 0.93
N VAL A 157 14.18 -0.52 1.18
CA VAL A 157 13.45 -0.71 2.44
C VAL A 157 14.43 -1.16 3.52
N VAL A 158 14.34 -0.53 4.69
CA VAL A 158 15.05 -0.92 5.91
C VAL A 158 14.04 -0.92 7.06
N VAL A 159 14.09 -1.94 7.91
CA VAL A 159 13.30 -2.00 9.16
C VAL A 159 14.20 -1.51 10.31
N PRO A 160 13.70 -0.69 11.25
CA PRO A 160 14.45 -0.35 12.45
C PRO A 160 14.46 -1.53 13.45
N GLU A 161 15.41 -1.52 14.38
CA GLU A 161 15.50 -2.52 15.47
C GLU A 161 14.28 -2.52 16.44
N ASN A 162 13.40 -1.52 16.34
CA ASN A 162 12.15 -1.49 17.10
C ASN A 162 11.01 -2.14 16.29
N GLU A 163 10.70 -3.39 16.65
CA GLU A 163 9.62 -4.19 16.08
C GLU A 163 8.22 -3.58 16.30
N LEU A 164 8.08 -2.66 17.26
CA LEU A 164 6.81 -1.95 17.56
C LEU A 164 6.69 -0.58 16.87
N ASP A 165 7.56 -0.23 15.91
CA ASP A 165 7.48 1.06 15.23
C ASP A 165 6.35 1.12 14.17
N GLU A 166 5.47 2.12 14.29
CA GLU A 166 4.40 2.45 13.33
C GLU A 166 4.80 3.55 12.33
N ALA A 167 6.00 4.13 12.45
CA ALA A 167 6.43 5.27 11.67
C ALA A 167 7.15 4.86 10.38
N PHE A 168 7.36 5.85 9.50
CA PHE A 168 8.30 5.75 8.39
C PHE A 168 9.21 6.96 8.37
N SER A 169 10.47 6.79 7.98
CA SER A 169 11.45 7.88 7.90
C SER A 169 12.31 7.83 6.65
N MET A 170 12.73 9.02 6.22
CA MET A 170 13.61 9.24 5.07
C MET A 170 14.38 10.55 5.27
N SER A 171 15.41 10.78 4.45
CA SER A 171 16.25 11.98 4.56
C SER A 171 15.49 13.28 4.25
N ALA A 172 16.01 14.42 4.72
CA ALA A 172 15.46 15.75 4.40
C ALA A 172 15.36 16.02 2.90
N SER A 173 16.30 15.48 2.11
CA SER A 173 16.29 15.54 0.65
C SER A 173 15.08 14.81 0.06
N ASN A 174 14.81 13.58 0.50
CA ASN A 174 13.64 12.80 0.08
C ASN A 174 12.33 13.47 0.52
N ILE A 175 12.22 13.93 1.77
CA ILE A 175 11.03 14.66 2.26
C ILE A 175 10.75 15.90 1.41
N LYS A 176 11.78 16.68 1.08
CA LYS A 176 11.67 17.88 0.23
C LYS A 176 11.30 17.54 -1.21
N ALA A 177 11.98 16.57 -1.82
CA ALA A 177 11.73 16.15 -3.21
C ALA A 177 10.32 15.59 -3.42
N MET A 178 9.82 14.80 -2.46
CA MET A 178 8.46 14.27 -2.48
C MET A 178 7.40 15.31 -2.05
N GLY A 179 7.79 16.51 -1.63
CA GLY A 179 6.89 17.58 -1.20
C GLY A 179 6.09 17.26 0.07
N LEU A 180 6.72 16.59 1.04
CA LEU A 180 6.13 16.11 2.28
C LEU A 180 6.42 17.07 3.46
N THR A 181 5.83 16.80 4.62
CA THR A 181 6.16 17.49 5.88
C THR A 181 6.43 16.45 6.98
N PRO A 182 7.55 16.53 7.72
CA PRO A 182 7.78 15.70 8.89
C PRO A 182 6.71 15.90 9.98
N ARG A 183 6.58 14.93 10.89
CA ARG A 183 5.66 14.88 12.02
C ARG A 183 4.16 14.97 11.66
N LYS A 184 3.80 14.77 10.39
CA LYS A 184 2.40 14.58 9.95
C LYS A 184 2.12 13.11 9.70
N LYS A 185 0.88 12.67 9.96
CA LYS A 185 0.36 11.40 9.44
C LYS A 185 0.06 11.55 7.94
N TRP A 186 0.42 10.54 7.16
CA TRP A 186 0.17 10.42 5.72
C TRP A 186 -0.54 9.11 5.42
N LYS A 187 -1.44 9.09 4.45
CA LYS A 187 -2.03 7.85 3.95
C LYS A 187 -1.02 7.19 3.01
N LEU A 188 -0.59 6.00 3.40
CA LEU A 188 0.28 5.13 2.65
C LEU A 188 -0.57 4.03 1.99
N THR A 189 -0.29 3.75 0.72
CA THR A 189 -0.92 2.65 -0.03
C THR A 189 0.19 1.89 -0.74
N TYR A 190 0.39 0.62 -0.38
CA TYR A 190 1.37 -0.24 -1.02
C TYR A 190 0.68 -1.20 -1.99
N ASP A 191 1.35 -1.42 -3.12
CA ASP A 191 0.94 -2.33 -4.19
C ASP A 191 2.04 -3.39 -4.38
N GLN A 192 1.71 -4.66 -4.12
CA GLN A 192 2.64 -5.81 -4.13
C GLN A 192 3.16 -6.13 -5.54
N ASP A 193 2.33 -6.01 -6.56
CA ASP A 193 2.66 -6.39 -7.95
C ASP A 193 3.66 -5.41 -8.58
N THR A 194 3.39 -4.11 -8.45
CA THR A 194 4.28 -3.06 -8.96
C THR A 194 5.40 -2.69 -7.98
N ARG A 195 5.34 -3.21 -6.75
CA ARG A 195 6.21 -2.85 -5.61
C ARG A 195 6.25 -1.33 -5.38
N THR A 196 5.07 -0.70 -5.43
CA THR A 196 4.92 0.76 -5.33
C THR A 196 4.28 1.18 -4.01
N LEU A 197 4.96 2.05 -3.26
CA LEU A 197 4.42 2.72 -2.08
C LEU A 197 3.99 4.15 -2.44
N ASN A 198 2.68 4.36 -2.60
CA ASN A 198 2.08 5.65 -2.87
C ASN A 198 1.85 6.44 -1.56
N ILE A 199 2.33 7.67 -1.50
CA ILE A 199 2.08 8.61 -0.41
C ILE A 199 1.04 9.63 -0.84
N SER A 200 -0.15 9.55 -0.25
CA SER A 200 -1.23 10.52 -0.42
C SER A 200 -1.42 11.36 0.84
N SER A 201 -1.79 12.63 0.66
CA SER A 201 -2.24 13.45 1.79
C SER A 201 -3.52 12.86 2.36
N ASN A 202 -3.64 12.87 3.69
CA ASN A 202 -4.94 12.70 4.35
C ASN A 202 -5.87 13.84 3.90
N ALA A 203 -6.65 13.59 2.85
CA ALA A 203 -7.67 14.51 2.40
C ALA A 203 -8.81 14.46 3.42
N SER A 204 -8.83 15.43 4.34
CA SER A 204 -10.06 15.77 5.05
C SER A 204 -11.14 15.98 4.00
N SER A 205 -12.17 15.14 4.01
CA SER A 205 -13.28 15.22 3.06
C SER A 205 -14.21 16.36 3.48
N THR A 206 -13.70 17.59 3.45
CA THR A 206 -14.51 18.81 3.52
C THR A 206 -15.43 18.81 2.31
N THR A 207 -16.68 18.40 2.54
CA THR A 207 -17.72 18.31 1.52
C THR A 207 -18.11 19.71 1.06
N ALA A 208 -17.28 20.29 0.19
CA ALA A 208 -17.50 21.60 -0.40
C ALA A 208 -18.70 21.53 -1.36
N GLY A 209 -19.90 21.64 -0.80
CA GLY A 209 -21.19 21.66 -1.49
C GLY A 209 -21.40 22.89 -2.37
N SER A 210 -20.52 23.07 -3.35
CA SER A 210 -20.61 24.12 -4.37
C SER A 210 -21.41 23.60 -5.55
N SER A 211 -22.75 23.59 -5.39
CA SER A 211 -23.68 23.22 -6.45
C SER A 211 -23.62 24.25 -7.59
N ARG A 212 -22.72 24.06 -8.56
CA ARG A 212 -22.70 24.81 -9.82
C ARG A 212 -23.95 24.45 -10.64
N LYS A 213 -25.07 25.11 -10.33
CA LYS A 213 -26.28 25.11 -11.15
C LYS A 213 -25.91 25.49 -12.58
N SER A 214 -26.07 24.54 -13.51
CA SER A 214 -25.95 24.81 -14.94
C SER A 214 -27.04 25.79 -15.36
N LYS A 215 -26.65 27.05 -15.61
CA LYS A 215 -27.50 27.99 -16.34
C LYS A 215 -27.31 27.73 -17.83
N ARG A 216 -28.24 27.00 -18.44
CA ARG A 216 -28.44 27.05 -19.89
C ARG A 216 -28.77 28.49 -20.29
N SER A 217 -27.88 29.11 -21.06
CA SER A 217 -28.15 30.33 -21.82
C SER A 217 -28.01 29.98 -23.30
N ALA A 218 -29.12 30.00 -24.05
CA ALA A 218 -29.08 29.81 -25.49
C ALA A 218 -28.82 31.15 -26.19
N SER A 219 -27.84 31.19 -27.10
CA SER A 219 -27.59 32.36 -27.94
C SER A 219 -27.11 31.94 -29.32
N THR A 220 -28.07 31.85 -30.24
CA THR A 220 -28.01 32.15 -31.68
C THR A 220 -26.63 32.16 -32.35
N VAL A 221 -26.42 31.20 -33.26
CA VAL A 221 -25.36 31.27 -34.27
C VAL A 221 -25.62 32.43 -35.23
N ARG A 222 -24.65 33.33 -35.40
CA ARG A 222 -24.50 34.19 -36.60
C ARG A 222 -23.03 34.28 -37.00
N SER A 223 -22.82 34.67 -38.25
CA SER A 223 -21.63 34.40 -39.06
C SER A 223 -20.70 35.61 -39.25
N ALA A 224 -19.58 35.36 -39.95
CA ALA A 224 -18.74 36.33 -40.66
C ALA A 224 -17.85 37.28 -39.81
N GLN A 225 -16.77 37.89 -40.34
CA GLN A 225 -15.71 37.42 -41.26
C GLN A 225 -14.61 38.51 -41.35
N SER A 226 -13.33 38.11 -41.42
CA SER A 226 -12.23 38.88 -42.05
C SER A 226 -11.70 40.20 -41.41
N ALA A 227 -10.63 40.72 -42.04
CA ALA A 227 -9.81 41.92 -41.77
C ALA A 227 -8.87 41.87 -40.52
N ARG A 228 -7.54 42.13 -40.57
CA ARG A 228 -6.69 43.24 -41.13
C ARG A 228 -6.70 44.51 -40.26
N LEU A 229 -5.60 45.20 -39.90
CA LEU A 229 -4.16 45.15 -40.27
C LEU A 229 -3.21 45.71 -39.16
N GLN A 230 -1.95 45.25 -39.17
CA GLN A 230 -0.66 45.98 -38.96
C GLN A 230 -0.17 46.63 -37.63
N HIS A 231 1.17 46.46 -37.46
CA HIS A 231 2.23 47.35 -36.91
C HIS A 231 2.02 48.03 -35.53
N TYR A 232 2.98 47.97 -34.59
CA TYR A 232 4.35 48.52 -34.74
C TYR A 232 5.45 47.84 -33.89
N LYS A 233 6.71 47.98 -34.32
CA LYS A 233 7.98 47.85 -33.55
C LYS A 233 8.95 48.89 -34.13
N PRO A 234 9.69 49.68 -33.33
CA PRO A 234 11.00 49.26 -32.79
C PRO A 234 11.26 49.87 -31.37
N ALA A 235 12.50 49.96 -30.83
CA ALA A 235 13.52 48.96 -30.50
C ALA A 235 14.57 49.59 -29.53
N LYS A 236 15.42 48.77 -28.87
CA LYS A 236 16.80 49.01 -28.33
C LYS A 236 17.12 50.36 -27.61
N THR A 237 17.97 50.43 -26.57
CA THR A 237 19.10 49.54 -26.21
C THR A 237 19.08 49.23 -24.69
N ALA A 238 20.08 49.33 -23.79
CA ALA A 238 21.49 49.76 -23.77
C ALA A 238 22.36 48.78 -22.93
N LYS A 239 23.44 49.25 -22.26
CA LYS A 239 24.40 48.46 -21.46
C LYS A 239 25.11 49.34 -20.41
N ASN A 240 25.89 48.68 -19.54
CA ASN A 240 27.10 49.13 -18.80
C ASN A 240 26.92 49.57 -17.33
N LYS A 241 27.90 49.38 -16.43
CA LYS A 241 29.02 48.39 -16.32
C LYS A 241 29.58 48.48 -14.88
N ALA A 242 30.17 47.41 -14.37
CA ALA A 242 30.65 47.32 -12.97
C ALA A 242 31.87 48.19 -12.64
N ARG A 243 32.13 48.37 -11.33
CA ARG A 243 33.51 48.41 -10.79
C ARG A 243 33.55 47.84 -9.35
N LYS A 244 34.66 47.16 -9.02
CA LYS A 244 35.08 46.89 -7.64
C LYS A 244 35.93 48.07 -7.13
N HIS A 245 36.00 48.23 -5.82
CA HIS A 245 37.26 48.43 -5.11
C HIS A 245 37.27 47.47 -3.90
#